data_AF-A0A8T4BYZ0-F1
#
_entry.id   AF-A0A8T4BYZ0-F1
#
_cell.length_a   1.000
_cell.length_b   1.000
_cell.length_c   1.000
_cell.angle_alpha   90.00
_cell.angle_beta   90.00
_cell.angle_gamma   90.00
#
_symmetry.space_group_name_H-M   'P 1'
#
loop_
_entity.id
_entity.type
_entity.pdbx_description
1 polymer ?
#
loop_
_entity_poly.entity_id
_entity_poly.type
_entity_poly.pdbx_seq_one_letter_code
_entity_poly.pdbx_strand_id
1 'polypeptide(L)'
;MGVLEEYFLNPILANGWFNPVNTLVYSVILIIAVFIVFKLLFKMGIRIDRFFLFAILPFIFWGSSTRVLHDAAFAGRLSPALNAFYSYPLFPTPGSYLITFTLALAVLLISLGIWKAAKIPYWKTMLSVGSVLCLVNVILLPWISIIPLLIIGGLTAFCMLIFFGISRLTKKRSPLLSLQNQVILGAHFIDASATFASLSFFGYLEQHVLPRFIISLTGPASMFFLKILVVIPVLWVIDSYGGDRNFKNFLKIVVFILGAAPGLRDLIRLMVGV
;
A
#
# COMPACT_ATOMS: atom_id res chain seq x y z
N MET A 1 -32.01 10.14 -1.35
CA MET A 1 -30.56 10.44 -1.31
C MET A 1 -29.99 10.29 -2.71
N GLY A 2 -29.05 11.14 -3.11
CA GLY A 2 -28.44 11.04 -4.44
C GLY A 2 -27.47 9.85 -4.52
N VAL A 3 -27.34 9.24 -5.69
CA VAL A 3 -26.39 8.13 -5.97
C VAL A 3 -24.96 8.47 -5.51
N LEU A 4 -24.55 9.73 -5.68
CA LEU A 4 -23.23 10.20 -5.25
C LEU A 4 -23.07 10.24 -3.72
N GLU A 5 -24.13 10.62 -3.03
CA GLU A 5 -24.16 10.71 -1.56
C GLU A 5 -24.10 9.32 -0.93
N GLU A 6 -24.94 8.40 -1.41
CA GLU A 6 -25.04 7.05 -0.89
C GLU A 6 -23.78 6.21 -1.14
N TYR A 7 -23.25 6.22 -2.38
CA TYR A 7 -22.17 5.32 -2.74
C TYR A 7 -20.77 5.89 -2.53
N PHE A 8 -20.60 7.21 -2.41
CA PHE A 8 -19.28 7.85 -2.30
C PHE A 8 -19.14 8.72 -1.05
N LEU A 9 -20.03 9.71 -0.83
CA LEU A 9 -19.87 10.63 0.31
C LEU A 9 -20.06 9.95 1.66
N ASN A 10 -21.16 9.22 1.85
CA ASN A 10 -21.44 8.54 3.12
C ASN A 10 -20.35 7.53 3.50
N PRO A 11 -19.83 6.69 2.58
CA PRO A 11 -18.72 5.81 2.91
C PRO A 11 -17.42 6.54 3.22
N ILE A 12 -17.12 7.67 2.57
CA ILE A 12 -15.96 8.51 2.89
C ILE A 12 -16.10 9.08 4.31
N LEU A 13 -17.28 9.63 4.64
CA LEU A 13 -17.59 10.18 5.96
C LEU A 13 -17.59 9.09 7.05
N ALA A 14 -17.95 7.86 6.70
CA ALA A 14 -17.87 6.69 7.57
C ALA A 14 -16.46 6.08 7.65
N ASN A 15 -15.41 6.86 7.40
CA ASN A 15 -14.00 6.45 7.46
C ASN A 15 -13.58 5.41 6.39
N GLY A 16 -14.19 5.48 5.19
CA GLY A 16 -13.72 4.80 3.98
C GLY A 16 -14.25 3.38 3.75
N TRP A 17 -15.52 3.11 4.05
CA TRP A 17 -16.13 1.80 3.75
C TRP A 17 -16.29 1.55 2.25
N PHE A 18 -16.13 0.29 1.83
CA PHE A 18 -16.33 -0.09 0.42
C PHE A 18 -17.67 -0.77 0.21
N ASN A 19 -18.29 -0.44 -0.92
CA ASN A 19 -19.49 -1.06 -1.49
C ASN A 19 -19.18 -1.49 -2.94
N PRO A 20 -20.02 -2.31 -3.59
CA PRO A 20 -19.74 -2.79 -4.95
C PRO A 20 -19.52 -1.67 -5.97
N VAL A 21 -20.28 -0.57 -5.85
CA VAL A 21 -20.23 0.57 -6.79
C VAL A 21 -18.91 1.32 -6.64
N ASN A 22 -18.56 1.76 -5.44
CA ASN A 22 -17.31 2.49 -5.23
C ASN A 22 -16.08 1.63 -5.46
N THR A 23 -16.15 0.32 -5.17
CA THR A 23 -15.07 -0.63 -5.46
C THR A 23 -14.80 -0.66 -6.97
N LEU A 24 -15.84 -0.84 -7.78
CA LEU A 24 -15.71 -0.89 -9.24
C LEU A 24 -15.17 0.43 -9.80
N VAL A 25 -15.74 1.55 -9.36
CA VAL A 25 -15.33 2.88 -9.83
C VAL A 25 -13.88 3.19 -9.45
N TYR A 26 -13.48 2.92 -8.21
CA TYR A 26 -12.10 3.12 -7.77
C TYR A 26 -11.12 2.17 -8.49
N SER A 27 -11.52 0.94 -8.81
CA SER A 27 -10.70 0.03 -9.63
C SER A 27 -10.49 0.56 -11.05
N VAL A 28 -11.52 1.12 -11.70
CA VAL A 28 -11.41 1.73 -13.03
C VAL A 28 -10.51 2.97 -12.98
N ILE A 29 -10.70 3.85 -11.98
CA ILE A 29 -9.86 5.02 -11.77
C ILE A 29 -8.40 4.61 -11.58
N LEU A 30 -8.14 3.56 -10.78
CA LEU A 30 -6.79 3.06 -10.56
C LEU A 30 -6.14 2.59 -11.86
N ILE A 31 -6.84 1.82 -12.71
CA ILE A 31 -6.31 1.35 -14.00
C ILE A 31 -5.94 2.53 -14.90
N ILE A 32 -6.82 3.53 -15.00
CA ILE A 32 -6.57 4.75 -15.77
C ILE A 32 -5.36 5.51 -15.20
N ALA A 33 -5.30 5.67 -13.88
CA ALA A 33 -4.22 6.37 -13.19
C ALA A 33 -2.87 5.68 -13.42
N VAL A 34 -2.81 4.34 -13.32
CA VAL A 34 -1.61 3.55 -13.60
C VAL A 34 -1.08 3.83 -15.01
N PHE A 35 -1.96 3.86 -16.01
CA PHE A 35 -1.57 4.17 -17.39
C PHE A 35 -1.08 5.61 -17.57
N ILE A 36 -1.77 6.59 -16.98
CA ILE A 36 -1.37 8.01 -17.02
C ILE A 36 -0.01 8.21 -16.36
N VAL A 37 0.20 7.64 -15.17
CA VAL A 37 1.45 7.74 -14.42
C VAL A 37 2.59 7.09 -15.19
N PHE A 38 2.38 5.92 -15.79
CA PHE A 38 3.41 5.30 -16.62
C PHE A 38 3.82 6.21 -17.79
N LYS A 39 2.85 6.76 -18.53
CA LYS A 39 3.12 7.70 -19.63
C LYS A 39 3.86 8.94 -19.17
N LEU A 40 3.49 9.49 -18.01
CA LEU A 40 4.16 10.65 -17.42
C LEU A 40 5.63 10.34 -17.11
N LEU A 41 5.90 9.25 -16.40
CA LEU A 41 7.26 8.82 -16.05
C LEU A 41 8.11 8.53 -17.29
N PHE A 42 7.52 7.88 -18.30
CA PHE A 42 8.18 7.60 -19.57
C PHE A 42 8.54 8.89 -20.31
N LYS A 43 7.61 9.85 -20.41
CA LYS A 43 7.86 11.17 -21.02
C LYS A 43 8.96 11.95 -20.28
N MET A 44 9.07 11.76 -18.97
CA MET A 44 10.13 12.36 -18.15
C MET A 44 11.48 11.64 -18.26
N GLY A 45 11.57 10.55 -19.04
CA GLY A 45 12.80 9.78 -19.22
C GLY A 45 13.23 9.00 -17.98
N ILE A 46 12.32 8.75 -17.04
CA ILE A 46 12.61 8.06 -15.78
C ILE A 46 12.68 6.55 -16.04
N ARG A 47 13.81 5.94 -15.67
CA ARG A 47 13.98 4.50 -15.70
C ARG A 47 13.32 3.87 -14.48
N ILE A 48 12.52 2.82 -14.71
CA ILE A 48 11.81 2.11 -13.65
C ILE A 48 12.69 0.96 -13.18
N ASP A 49 13.64 1.28 -12.30
CA ASP A 49 14.59 0.35 -11.71
C ASP A 49 14.51 0.34 -10.18
N ARG A 50 15.49 -0.30 -9.52
CA ARG A 50 15.57 -0.35 -8.06
C ARG A 50 15.72 1.03 -7.41
N PHE A 51 16.35 2.00 -8.09
CA PHE A 51 16.52 3.35 -7.56
C PHE A 51 15.20 4.11 -7.60
N PHE A 52 14.39 3.90 -8.65
CA PHE A 52 13.02 4.40 -8.66
C PHE A 52 12.19 3.82 -7.51
N LEU A 53 12.32 2.51 -7.23
CA LEU A 53 11.68 1.89 -6.06
C LEU A 53 12.14 2.54 -4.74
N PHE A 54 13.46 2.72 -4.53
CA PHE A 54 13.97 3.42 -3.35
C PHE A 54 13.45 4.85 -3.22
N ALA A 55 13.25 5.56 -4.34
CA ALA A 55 12.72 6.91 -4.35
C ALA A 55 11.26 6.98 -3.85
N ILE A 56 10.42 5.99 -4.19
CA ILE A 56 8.99 6.00 -3.85
C ILE A 56 8.67 5.30 -2.52
N LEU A 57 9.54 4.40 -2.04
CA LEU A 57 9.30 3.60 -0.83
C LEU A 57 8.90 4.43 0.40
N PRO A 58 9.57 5.55 0.72
CA PRO A 58 9.14 6.39 1.83
C PRO A 58 7.74 6.98 1.63
N PHE A 59 7.33 7.31 0.40
CA PHE A 59 6.00 7.86 0.14
C PHE A 59 4.90 6.80 0.32
N ILE A 60 5.20 5.52 0.08
CA ILE A 60 4.28 4.42 0.40
C ILE A 60 4.05 4.35 1.91
N PHE A 61 5.13 4.38 2.70
CA PHE A 61 5.04 4.40 4.16
C PHE A 61 4.37 5.67 4.68
N TRP A 62 4.72 6.83 4.13
CA TRP A 62 4.15 8.12 4.50
C TRP A 62 2.64 8.15 4.24
N GLY A 63 2.18 7.70 3.06
CA GLY A 63 0.75 7.63 2.76
C GLY A 63 0.01 6.68 3.71
N SER A 64 0.61 5.53 4.02
CA SER A 64 0.04 4.53 4.94
C SER A 64 -0.04 5.07 6.38
N SER A 65 1.03 5.67 6.89
CA SER A 65 1.07 6.25 8.25
C SER A 65 0.20 7.50 8.39
N THR A 66 0.10 8.34 7.36
CA THR A 66 -0.83 9.48 7.32
C THR A 66 -2.29 9.00 7.38
N ARG A 67 -2.60 7.89 6.70
CA ARG A 67 -3.92 7.27 6.79
C ARG A 67 -4.23 6.79 8.21
N VAL A 68 -3.24 6.32 8.96
CA VAL A 68 -3.40 5.98 10.38
C VAL A 68 -3.52 7.22 11.27
N LEU A 69 -2.85 8.33 10.95
CA LEU A 69 -3.08 9.60 11.65
C LEU A 69 -4.55 10.05 11.50
N HIS A 70 -5.16 9.89 10.32
CA HIS A 70 -6.60 10.11 10.16
C HIS A 70 -7.44 9.13 11.00
N ASP A 71 -7.12 7.83 11.01
CA ASP A 71 -7.82 6.85 11.85
C ASP A 71 -7.72 7.22 13.35
N ALA A 72 -6.55 7.66 13.81
CA ALA A 72 -6.33 8.12 15.17
C ALA A 72 -7.05 9.42 15.50
N ALA A 73 -7.10 10.36 14.55
CA ALA A 73 -7.86 11.59 14.69
C ALA A 73 -9.36 11.33 14.78
N PHE A 74 -9.88 10.45 13.92
CA PHE A 74 -11.28 10.02 13.93
C PHE A 74 -11.65 9.32 15.25
N ALA A 75 -10.71 8.61 15.86
CA ALA A 75 -10.85 8.01 17.18
C ALA A 75 -10.57 8.97 18.35
N GLY A 76 -10.27 10.25 18.09
CA GLY A 76 -10.00 11.28 19.10
C GLY A 76 -8.70 11.08 19.90
N ARG A 77 -7.71 10.37 19.34
CA ARG A 77 -6.47 9.98 20.05
C ARG A 77 -5.28 10.92 19.85
N LEU A 78 -5.38 11.90 18.96
CA LEU A 78 -4.34 12.92 18.81
C LEU A 78 -4.66 14.13 19.69
N SER A 79 -3.75 15.12 19.69
CA SER A 79 -4.02 16.42 20.31
C SER A 79 -5.18 17.15 19.61
N PRO A 80 -5.88 18.10 20.26
CA PRO A 80 -7.04 18.77 19.68
C PRO A 80 -6.80 19.38 18.30
N ALA A 81 -5.66 20.04 18.09
CA ALA A 81 -5.29 20.64 16.80
C ALA A 81 -5.04 19.58 15.72
N LEU A 82 -4.39 18.47 16.08
CA LEU A 82 -4.11 17.38 15.16
C LEU A 82 -5.37 16.58 14.82
N ASN A 83 -6.28 16.37 15.79
CA ASN A 83 -7.59 15.78 15.52
C ASN A 83 -8.34 16.63 14.49
N ALA A 84 -8.45 17.94 14.70
CA ALA A 84 -9.13 18.84 13.77
C ALA A 84 -8.54 18.81 12.36
N PHE A 85 -7.21 18.73 12.23
CA PHE A 85 -6.55 18.65 10.94
C PHE A 85 -6.73 17.28 10.28
N TYR A 86 -6.42 16.19 10.97
CA TYR A 86 -6.42 14.86 10.36
C TYR A 86 -7.82 14.26 10.23
N SER A 87 -8.88 14.85 10.80
CA SER A 87 -10.27 14.43 10.56
C SER A 87 -10.87 14.94 9.24
N TYR A 88 -10.13 15.73 8.44
CA TYR A 88 -10.65 16.18 7.14
C TYR A 88 -10.91 14.97 6.20
N PRO A 89 -12.02 14.99 5.43
CA PRO A 89 -12.43 13.90 4.54
C PRO A 89 -11.52 13.72 3.32
N LEU A 90 -10.39 14.43 3.27
CA LEU A 90 -9.34 14.28 2.28
C LEU A 90 -8.37 13.12 2.61
N PHE A 91 -8.18 12.78 3.88
CA PHE A 91 -7.27 11.71 4.28
C PHE A 91 -7.78 10.27 4.16
N PRO A 92 -9.10 9.96 4.12
CA PRO A 92 -9.56 8.63 3.72
C PRO A 92 -9.47 8.42 2.19
N THR A 93 -9.62 7.17 1.75
CA THR A 93 -9.63 6.80 0.32
C THR A 93 -10.83 7.43 -0.39
N PRO A 94 -10.69 7.99 -1.61
CA PRO A 94 -9.48 8.00 -2.46
C PRO A 94 -8.53 9.17 -2.22
N GLY A 95 -8.87 10.14 -1.38
CA GLY A 95 -8.09 11.36 -1.16
C GLY A 95 -6.67 11.11 -0.67
N SER A 96 -6.46 10.11 0.20
CA SER A 96 -5.12 9.66 0.63
C SER A 96 -4.17 9.37 -0.53
N TYR A 97 -4.66 8.67 -1.56
CA TYR A 97 -3.88 8.34 -2.74
C TYR A 97 -3.54 9.57 -3.56
N LEU A 98 -4.49 10.51 -3.71
CA LEU A 98 -4.27 11.76 -4.42
C LEU A 98 -3.25 12.66 -3.72
N ILE A 99 -3.33 12.80 -2.39
CA ILE A 99 -2.35 13.57 -1.62
C ILE A 99 -0.97 12.94 -1.77
N THR A 100 -0.86 11.63 -1.53
CA THR A 100 0.42 10.92 -1.58
C THR A 100 1.05 11.00 -2.96
N PHE A 101 0.25 10.82 -4.02
CA PHE A 101 0.71 10.97 -5.40
C PHE A 101 1.17 12.39 -5.70
N THR A 102 0.39 13.40 -5.33
CA THR A 102 0.70 14.82 -5.60
C THR A 102 1.97 15.23 -4.87
N LEU A 103 2.13 14.82 -3.61
CA LEU A 103 3.33 15.03 -2.82
C LEU A 103 4.54 14.34 -3.46
N ALA A 104 4.44 13.05 -3.80
CA ALA A 104 5.52 12.32 -4.43
C ALA A 104 5.93 12.93 -5.77
N LEU A 105 4.96 13.38 -6.58
CA LEU A 105 5.20 14.06 -7.84
C LEU A 105 5.88 15.42 -7.64
N ALA A 106 5.41 16.22 -6.69
CA ALA A 106 6.02 17.52 -6.38
C ALA A 106 7.49 17.33 -5.95
N VAL A 107 7.77 16.39 -5.06
CA VAL A 107 9.14 16.09 -4.61
C VAL A 107 9.98 15.51 -5.75
N LEU A 108 9.41 14.68 -6.64
CA LEU A 108 10.09 14.21 -7.84
C LEU A 108 10.49 15.38 -8.75
N LEU A 109 9.59 16.32 -9.03
CA LEU A 109 9.87 17.48 -9.88
C LEU A 109 10.97 18.38 -9.27
N ILE A 110 10.91 18.64 -7.96
CA ILE A 110 11.96 19.35 -7.22
C ILE A 110 13.30 18.60 -7.31
N SER A 111 13.27 17.28 -7.12
CA SER A 111 14.45 16.41 -7.18
C SER A 111 15.09 16.40 -8.58
N LEU A 112 14.28 16.45 -9.65
CA LEU A 112 14.79 16.59 -11.01
C LEU A 112 15.39 17.98 -11.27
N GLY A 113 14.83 19.04 -10.68
CA GLY A 113 15.43 20.38 -10.69
C GLY A 113 16.80 20.40 -10.00
N ILE A 114 16.89 19.83 -8.81
CA ILE A 114 18.14 19.69 -8.05
C ILE A 114 19.15 18.83 -8.81
N TRP A 115 18.71 17.76 -9.48
CA TRP A 115 19.61 16.94 -10.31
C TRP A 115 20.24 17.75 -11.44
N LYS A 116 19.48 18.65 -12.07
CA LYS A 116 20.03 19.55 -13.11
C LYS A 116 21.05 20.53 -12.55
N ALA A 117 20.78 21.12 -11.39
CA ALA A 117 21.61 22.17 -10.78
C ALA A 117 22.84 21.63 -10.02
N ALA A 118 22.63 20.66 -9.12
CA ALA A 118 23.63 20.16 -8.17
C ALA A 118 24.16 18.75 -8.52
N LYS A 119 23.68 18.13 -9.62
CA LYS A 119 24.06 16.77 -10.05
C LYS A 119 23.77 15.67 -9.03
N ILE A 120 22.98 15.95 -8.00
CA ILE A 120 22.51 14.95 -7.04
C ILE A 120 21.45 14.07 -7.71
N PRO A 121 21.58 12.73 -7.72
CA PRO A 121 20.56 11.86 -8.30
C PRO A 121 19.19 12.02 -7.63
N TYR A 122 18.13 12.12 -8.44
CA TYR A 122 16.77 12.41 -7.96
C TYR A 122 16.30 11.47 -6.83
N TRP A 123 16.65 10.18 -6.91
CA TRP A 123 16.22 9.18 -5.95
C TRP A 123 16.76 9.43 -4.55
N LYS A 124 17.96 10.04 -4.40
CA LYS A 124 18.53 10.38 -3.10
C LYS A 124 17.72 11.48 -2.44
N THR A 125 17.42 12.54 -3.20
CA THR A 125 16.60 13.66 -2.70
C THR A 125 15.21 13.18 -2.30
N MET A 126 14.55 12.39 -3.15
CA MET A 126 13.24 11.79 -2.84
C MET A 126 13.31 10.91 -1.58
N LEU A 127 14.33 10.05 -1.47
CA LEU A 127 14.51 9.17 -0.33
C LEU A 127 14.72 9.98 0.97
N SER A 128 15.55 11.03 0.93
CA SER A 128 15.83 11.88 2.10
C SER A 128 14.59 12.66 2.54
N VAL A 129 13.94 13.38 1.61
CA VAL A 129 12.73 14.16 1.91
C VAL A 129 11.61 13.24 2.40
N GLY A 130 11.37 12.14 1.70
CA GLY A 130 10.38 11.16 2.09
C GLY A 130 10.65 10.56 3.47
N SER A 131 11.91 10.23 3.79
CA SER A 131 12.29 9.72 5.11
C SER A 131 12.04 10.73 6.23
N VAL A 132 12.32 12.02 6.00
CA VAL A 132 12.02 13.09 6.97
C VAL A 132 10.50 13.19 7.20
N LEU A 133 9.69 13.12 6.14
CA LEU A 133 8.24 13.13 6.27
C LEU A 133 7.71 11.89 7.01
N CYS A 134 8.29 10.71 6.76
CA CYS A 134 7.98 9.50 7.52
C CYS A 134 8.31 9.67 9.00
N LEU A 135 9.46 10.27 9.33
CA LEU A 135 9.86 10.52 10.71
C LEU A 135 8.87 11.43 11.43
N VAL A 136 8.38 12.48 10.76
CA VAL A 136 7.32 13.34 11.30
C VAL A 136 6.10 12.50 11.66
N ASN A 137 5.60 11.65 10.75
CA ASN A 137 4.45 10.81 11.03
C ASN A 137 4.69 9.83 12.18
N VAL A 138 5.88 9.22 12.25
CA VAL A 138 6.25 8.31 13.35
C VAL A 138 6.23 9.04 14.70
N ILE A 139 6.68 10.29 14.76
CA ILE A 139 6.64 11.09 16.00
C ILE A 139 5.20 11.45 16.38
N LEU A 140 4.32 11.71 15.40
CA LEU A 140 2.93 12.10 15.64
C LEU A 140 2.01 10.93 16.01
N LEU A 141 2.36 9.69 15.64
CA LEU A 141 1.53 8.53 15.90
C LEU A 141 1.49 8.18 17.39
N PRO A 142 0.29 7.98 17.99
CA PRO A 142 0.17 7.64 19.40
C PRO A 142 0.39 6.13 19.61
N TRP A 143 1.65 5.69 19.60
CA TRP A 143 2.02 4.28 19.75
C TRP A 143 1.54 3.71 21.09
N ILE A 144 0.84 2.57 21.04
CA ILE A 144 0.31 1.89 22.23
C ILE A 144 1.02 0.57 22.49
N SER A 145 1.19 -0.27 21.46
CA SER A 145 1.70 -1.62 21.62
C SER A 145 2.55 -2.08 20.44
N ILE A 146 3.62 -2.81 20.76
CA ILE A 146 4.48 -3.48 19.78
C ILE A 146 4.01 -4.90 19.45
N ILE A 147 3.05 -5.46 20.20
CA ILE A 147 2.56 -6.83 20.03
C ILE A 147 2.06 -7.11 18.61
N PRO A 148 1.27 -6.23 17.96
CA PRO A 148 0.83 -6.45 16.58
C PRO A 148 2.00 -6.62 15.60
N LEU A 149 3.10 -5.89 15.80
CA LEU A 149 4.30 -6.03 14.97
C LEU A 149 4.92 -7.41 15.07
N LEU A 150 4.98 -7.97 16.29
CA LEU A 150 5.54 -9.30 16.51
C LEU A 150 4.65 -10.39 15.90
N ILE A 151 3.32 -10.29 16.06
CA ILE A 151 2.37 -11.25 15.48
C ILE A 151 2.41 -11.20 13.96
N ILE A 152 2.23 -10.01 13.37
CA ILE A 152 2.18 -9.83 11.92
C ILE A 152 3.54 -10.16 11.29
N GLY A 153 4.63 -9.72 11.91
CA GLY A 153 5.99 -10.03 11.50
C GLY A 153 6.27 -11.53 11.53
N GLY A 154 5.86 -12.23 12.61
CA GLY A 154 5.99 -13.67 12.75
C GLY A 154 5.20 -14.45 11.70
N LEU A 155 3.93 -14.10 11.48
CA LEU A 155 3.08 -14.71 10.45
C LEU A 155 3.65 -14.48 9.05
N THR A 156 4.05 -13.25 8.75
CA THR A 156 4.65 -12.90 7.44
C THR A 156 5.94 -13.68 7.23
N ALA A 157 6.82 -13.75 8.24
CA ALA A 157 8.07 -14.49 8.17
C ALA A 157 7.81 -15.99 7.96
N PHE A 158 6.85 -16.58 8.67
CA PHE A 158 6.44 -17.97 8.50
C PHE A 158 5.96 -18.26 7.08
N CYS A 159 5.06 -17.44 6.52
CA CYS A 159 4.60 -17.59 5.14
C CYS A 159 5.74 -17.43 4.12
N MET A 160 6.62 -16.46 4.33
CA MET A 160 7.79 -16.23 3.47
C MET A 160 8.79 -17.39 3.55
N LEU A 161 9.00 -18.00 4.71
CA LEU A 161 9.86 -19.17 4.87
C LEU A 161 9.32 -20.38 4.11
N ILE A 162 8.01 -20.65 4.19
CA ILE A 162 7.35 -21.70 3.41
C ILE A 162 7.54 -21.45 1.92
N PHE A 163 7.22 -20.24 1.46
CA PHE A 163 7.29 -19.89 0.04
C PHE A 163 8.73 -19.95 -0.49
N PHE A 164 9.69 -19.44 0.28
CA PHE A 164 11.10 -19.50 -0.06
C PHE A 164 11.63 -20.94 -0.04
N GLY A 165 11.21 -21.76 0.93
CA GLY A 165 11.54 -23.18 1.01
C GLY A 165 11.07 -23.95 -0.24
N ILE A 166 9.79 -23.78 -0.61
CA ILE A 166 9.22 -24.33 -1.85
C ILE A 166 10.05 -23.89 -3.06
N SER A 167 10.41 -22.60 -3.13
CA SER A 167 11.17 -22.05 -4.26
C SER A 167 12.56 -22.68 -4.44
N ARG A 168 13.19 -23.12 -3.34
CA ARG A 168 14.50 -23.80 -3.39
C ARG A 168 14.39 -25.28 -3.73
N LEU A 169 13.30 -25.94 -3.36
CA LEU A 169 13.05 -27.34 -3.66
C LEU A 169 12.68 -27.55 -5.15
N THR A 170 12.07 -26.55 -5.78
CA THR A 170 11.78 -26.60 -7.22
C THR A 170 13.07 -26.40 -8.04
N LYS A 171 13.59 -27.50 -8.63
CA LYS A 171 14.80 -27.48 -9.52
C LYS A 171 14.68 -26.52 -10.71
N LYS A 172 13.47 -26.17 -11.13
CA LYS A 172 13.20 -25.14 -12.14
C LYS A 172 13.07 -23.79 -11.43
N ARG A 173 14.04 -22.89 -11.61
CA ARG A 173 13.89 -21.47 -11.26
C ARG A 173 12.87 -20.83 -12.21
N SER A 174 11.59 -21.01 -11.92
CA SER A 174 10.55 -20.31 -12.67
C SER A 174 10.73 -18.80 -12.46
N PRO A 175 10.50 -17.95 -13.48
CA PRO A 175 10.55 -16.50 -13.34
C PRO A 175 9.61 -15.97 -12.24
N LEU A 176 8.54 -16.73 -11.96
CA LEU A 176 7.61 -16.51 -10.85
C LEU A 176 8.28 -16.51 -9.48
N LEU A 177 9.35 -17.29 -9.30
CA LEU A 177 10.11 -17.39 -8.05
C LEU A 177 11.30 -16.42 -8.00
N SER A 178 11.35 -15.42 -8.88
CA SER A 178 12.38 -14.38 -8.82
C SER A 178 12.32 -13.61 -7.50
N LEU A 179 13.47 -13.11 -7.03
CA LEU A 179 13.55 -12.32 -5.80
C LEU A 179 12.58 -11.12 -5.82
N GLN A 180 12.39 -10.49 -6.99
CA GLN A 180 11.44 -9.39 -7.16
C GLN A 180 10.00 -9.83 -6.85
N ASN A 181 9.57 -10.96 -7.41
CA ASN A 181 8.24 -11.49 -7.17
C ASN A 181 8.05 -11.97 -5.73
N GLN A 182 9.11 -12.52 -5.11
CA GLN A 182 9.09 -12.88 -3.69
C GLN A 182 8.92 -11.65 -2.79
N VAL A 183 9.58 -10.54 -3.09
CA VAL A 183 9.39 -9.28 -2.35
C VAL A 183 7.96 -8.74 -2.51
N ILE A 184 7.39 -8.83 -3.71
CA ILE A 184 5.99 -8.44 -3.97
C ILE A 184 5.04 -9.32 -3.16
N LEU A 185 5.22 -10.64 -3.20
CA LEU A 185 4.41 -11.57 -2.41
C LEU A 185 4.55 -11.31 -0.91
N GLY A 186 5.76 -10.99 -0.43
CA GLY A 186 6.00 -10.60 0.96
C GLY A 186 5.16 -9.40 1.37
N ALA A 187 5.04 -8.37 0.53
CA ALA A 187 4.17 -7.23 0.79
C ALA A 187 2.69 -7.63 0.95
N HIS A 188 2.22 -8.57 0.11
CA HIS A 188 0.86 -9.10 0.24
C HIS A 188 0.67 -10.04 1.44
N PHE A 189 1.73 -10.71 1.89
CA PHE A 189 1.67 -11.48 3.14
C PHE A 189 1.66 -10.60 4.39
N ILE A 190 2.30 -9.43 4.36
CA ILE A 190 2.13 -8.42 5.43
C ILE A 190 0.65 -8.04 5.53
N ASP A 191 0.02 -7.73 4.39
CA ASP A 191 -1.39 -7.39 4.31
C ASP A 191 -2.33 -8.51 4.80
N ALA A 192 -2.13 -9.73 4.31
CA ALA A 192 -2.90 -10.89 4.77
C ALA A 192 -2.69 -11.17 6.27
N SER A 193 -1.46 -11.04 6.77
CA SER A 193 -1.13 -11.23 8.18
C SER A 193 -1.77 -10.15 9.05
N ALA A 194 -1.75 -8.90 8.61
CA ALA A 194 -2.40 -7.79 9.30
C ALA A 194 -3.92 -7.96 9.34
N THR A 195 -4.54 -8.33 8.21
CA THR A 195 -5.97 -8.62 8.14
C THR A 195 -6.33 -9.78 9.07
N PHE A 196 -5.63 -10.91 8.96
CA PHE A 196 -5.85 -12.09 9.81
C PHE A 196 -5.72 -11.75 11.30
N ALA A 197 -4.65 -11.06 11.69
CA ALA A 197 -4.42 -10.69 13.08
C ALA A 197 -5.52 -9.73 13.59
N SER A 198 -5.89 -8.73 12.78
CA SER A 198 -6.91 -7.74 13.15
C SER A 198 -8.27 -8.39 13.46
N LEU A 199 -8.69 -9.35 12.63
CA LEU A 199 -9.96 -10.08 12.77
C LEU A 199 -9.91 -11.08 13.93
N SER A 200 -8.78 -11.78 14.08
CA SER A 200 -8.69 -12.93 14.99
C SER A 200 -8.36 -12.55 16.43
N PHE A 201 -7.59 -11.47 16.63
CA PHE A 201 -7.04 -11.11 17.95
C PHE A 201 -7.47 -9.74 18.44
N PHE A 202 -7.89 -8.84 17.55
CA PHE A 202 -8.13 -7.43 17.90
C PHE A 202 -9.56 -6.94 17.65
N GLY A 203 -10.47 -7.81 17.17
CA GLY A 203 -11.90 -7.50 17.04
C GLY A 203 -12.27 -6.51 15.91
N TYR A 204 -11.40 -6.35 14.91
CA TYR A 204 -11.66 -5.49 13.76
C TYR A 204 -12.57 -6.17 12.72
N LEU A 205 -13.09 -5.38 11.78
CA LEU A 205 -13.90 -5.83 10.66
C LEU A 205 -13.25 -5.48 9.32
N GLU A 206 -13.46 -6.36 8.33
CA GLU A 206 -12.94 -6.20 6.98
C GLU A 206 -13.72 -5.15 6.17
N GLN A 207 -13.04 -4.16 5.61
CA GLN A 207 -13.65 -3.02 4.92
C GLN A 207 -13.95 -3.28 3.43
N HIS A 208 -13.30 -4.26 2.80
CA HIS A 208 -13.45 -4.54 1.37
C HIS A 208 -14.50 -5.61 1.07
N VAL A 209 -15.26 -5.40 -0.01
CA VAL A 209 -16.40 -6.26 -0.38
C VAL A 209 -16.00 -7.72 -0.60
N LEU A 210 -15.00 -7.97 -1.46
CA LEU A 210 -14.59 -9.33 -1.84
C LEU A 210 -13.91 -10.08 -0.67
N PRO A 211 -12.89 -9.52 0.02
CA PRO A 211 -12.35 -10.11 1.24
C PRO A 211 -13.41 -10.42 2.30
N ARG A 212 -14.31 -9.47 2.59
CA ARG A 212 -15.38 -9.65 3.58
C ARG A 212 -16.28 -10.83 3.24
N PHE A 213 -16.66 -10.97 1.97
CA PHE A 213 -17.47 -12.09 1.51
C PHE A 213 -16.77 -13.44 1.73
N ILE A 214 -15.51 -13.56 1.32
CA ILE A 214 -14.74 -14.81 1.46
C ILE A 214 -14.52 -15.17 2.94
N ILE A 215 -14.15 -14.17 3.76
CA ILE A 215 -13.94 -14.34 5.21
C ILE A 215 -15.23 -14.81 5.89
N SER A 216 -16.40 -14.31 5.47
CA SER A 216 -17.69 -14.73 6.04
C SER A 216 -18.01 -16.22 5.81
N LEU A 217 -17.46 -16.81 4.74
CA LEU A 217 -17.69 -18.21 4.38
C LEU A 217 -16.64 -19.16 4.97
N THR A 218 -15.39 -18.71 5.06
CA THR A 218 -14.22 -19.60 5.29
C THR A 218 -13.31 -19.15 6.43
N GLY A 219 -13.62 -18.03 7.07
CA GLY A 219 -12.86 -17.46 8.17
C GLY A 219 -11.65 -16.61 7.75
N PRO A 220 -10.99 -15.91 8.70
CA PRO A 220 -9.91 -14.96 8.42
C PRO A 220 -8.68 -15.55 7.71
N ALA A 221 -8.39 -16.84 7.92
CA ALA A 221 -7.22 -17.51 7.32
C ALA A 221 -7.30 -17.58 5.77
N SER A 222 -8.51 -17.43 5.21
CA SER A 222 -8.74 -17.37 3.76
C SER A 222 -7.98 -16.24 3.06
N MET A 223 -7.61 -15.18 3.80
CA MET A 223 -6.85 -14.06 3.24
C MET A 223 -5.50 -14.47 2.65
N PHE A 224 -4.81 -15.42 3.27
CA PHE A 224 -3.54 -15.92 2.74
C PHE A 224 -3.73 -16.62 1.39
N PHE A 225 -4.77 -17.46 1.29
CA PHE A 225 -5.11 -18.14 0.04
C PHE A 225 -5.54 -17.17 -1.04
N LEU A 226 -6.34 -16.16 -0.70
CA LEU A 226 -6.77 -15.11 -1.64
C LEU A 226 -5.57 -14.37 -2.23
N LYS A 227 -4.59 -13.98 -1.40
CA LYS A 227 -3.37 -13.31 -1.89
C LYS A 227 -2.57 -14.19 -2.84
N ILE A 228 -2.38 -15.46 -2.51
CA ILE A 228 -1.66 -16.40 -3.38
C ILE A 228 -2.41 -16.57 -4.72
N LEU A 229 -3.72 -16.81 -4.65
CA LEU A 229 -4.57 -17.07 -5.80
C LEU A 229 -4.66 -15.88 -6.76
N VAL A 230 -4.60 -14.64 -6.25
CA VAL A 230 -4.68 -13.44 -7.08
C VAL A 230 -3.29 -12.97 -7.52
N VAL A 231 -2.33 -12.87 -6.61
CA VAL A 231 -1.04 -12.22 -6.88
C VAL A 231 -0.15 -13.08 -7.77
N ILE A 232 -0.13 -14.41 -7.60
CA ILE A 232 0.71 -15.28 -8.44
C ILE A 232 0.28 -15.22 -9.90
N PRO A 233 -1.01 -15.39 -10.27
CA PRO A 233 -1.44 -15.22 -11.66
C PRO A 233 -1.17 -13.82 -12.21
N VAL A 234 -1.38 -12.77 -11.42
CA VAL A 234 -1.08 -11.39 -11.86
C VAL A 234 0.41 -11.23 -12.19
N LEU A 235 1.30 -11.72 -11.31
CA LEU A 235 2.75 -11.67 -11.56
C LEU A 235 3.15 -12.53 -12.77
N TRP A 236 2.50 -13.69 -12.95
CA TRP A 236 2.67 -14.51 -14.14
C TRP A 236 2.30 -13.78 -15.42
N VAL A 237 1.13 -13.14 -15.45
CA VAL A 237 0.69 -12.35 -16.61
C VAL A 237 1.66 -11.22 -16.90
N ILE A 238 2.13 -10.49 -15.86
CA ILE A 238 3.11 -9.41 -16.05
C ILE A 238 4.44 -9.95 -16.61
N ASP A 239 4.94 -11.07 -16.10
CA ASP A 239 6.21 -11.64 -16.56
C ASP A 239 6.13 -12.20 -17.98
N SER A 240 5.02 -12.85 -18.32
CA SER A 240 4.79 -13.49 -19.63
C SER A 240 4.40 -12.48 -20.71
N TYR A 241 3.56 -11.49 -20.39
CA TYR A 241 2.94 -10.62 -21.40
C TYR A 241 3.23 -9.13 -21.20
N GLY A 242 3.82 -8.71 -20.09
CA GLY A 242 4.25 -7.33 -19.93
C GLY A 242 5.32 -7.02 -20.98
N GLY A 243 5.09 -5.99 -21.80
CA GLY A 243 5.89 -5.68 -22.98
C GLY A 243 7.35 -5.33 -22.65
N ASP A 244 7.67 -4.05 -22.57
CA ASP A 244 9.03 -3.60 -22.27
C ASP A 244 9.39 -3.78 -20.78
N ARG A 245 10.69 -3.79 -20.48
CA ARG A 245 11.19 -3.99 -19.12
C ARG A 245 10.77 -2.89 -18.15
N ASN A 246 10.67 -1.63 -18.59
CA ASN A 246 10.25 -0.54 -17.71
C ASN A 246 8.76 -0.70 -17.36
N PHE A 247 7.91 -1.04 -18.34
CA PHE A 247 6.49 -1.30 -18.08
C PHE A 247 6.27 -2.50 -17.15
N LYS A 248 6.99 -3.62 -17.37
CA LYS A 248 6.98 -4.76 -16.43
C LYS A 248 7.33 -4.36 -15.01
N ASN A 249 8.45 -3.66 -14.83
CA ASN A 249 8.89 -3.21 -13.51
C ASN A 249 7.88 -2.24 -12.88
N PHE A 250 7.29 -1.36 -13.67
CA PHE A 250 6.27 -0.43 -13.21
C PHE A 250 5.02 -1.16 -12.71
N LEU A 251 4.48 -2.10 -13.48
CA LEU A 251 3.34 -2.92 -13.05
C LEU A 251 3.66 -3.71 -11.78
N LYS A 252 4.87 -4.29 -11.68
CA LYS A 252 5.32 -4.97 -10.47
C LYS A 252 5.37 -4.04 -9.24
N ILE A 253 5.82 -2.81 -9.42
CA ILE A 253 5.80 -1.79 -8.37
C ILE A 253 4.37 -1.44 -7.96
N VAL A 254 3.44 -1.33 -8.92
CA VAL A 254 2.02 -1.10 -8.62
C VAL A 254 1.45 -2.26 -7.79
N VAL A 255 1.71 -3.51 -8.17
CA VAL A 255 1.28 -4.69 -7.41
C VAL A 255 1.93 -4.72 -6.02
N PHE A 256 3.20 -4.32 -5.90
CA PHE A 256 3.87 -4.16 -4.61
C PHE A 256 3.14 -3.14 -3.72
N ILE A 257 2.83 -1.95 -4.24
CA ILE A 257 2.13 -0.88 -3.51
C ILE A 257 0.76 -1.37 -3.02
N LEU A 258 0.01 -2.10 -3.85
CA LEU A 258 -1.32 -2.63 -3.52
C LEU A 258 -1.30 -3.65 -2.36
N GLY A 259 -0.16 -4.27 -2.06
CA GLY A 259 0.01 -5.10 -0.87
C GLY A 259 0.64 -4.33 0.29
N ALA A 260 1.71 -3.59 0.01
CA ALA A 260 2.50 -2.90 1.03
C ALA A 260 1.71 -1.79 1.74
N ALA A 261 0.97 -0.96 1.00
CA ALA A 261 0.27 0.17 1.57
C ALA A 261 -0.84 -0.24 2.57
N PRO A 262 -1.80 -1.11 2.21
CA PRO A 262 -2.81 -1.55 3.17
C PRO A 262 -2.19 -2.37 4.32
N GLY A 263 -1.22 -3.25 4.04
CA GLY A 263 -0.57 -4.03 5.10
C GLY A 263 0.20 -3.18 6.10
N LEU A 264 0.90 -2.13 5.65
CA LEU A 264 1.57 -1.16 6.55
C LEU A 264 0.55 -0.35 7.34
N ARG A 265 -0.53 0.12 6.69
CA ARG A 265 -1.60 0.86 7.37
C ARG A 265 -2.18 0.01 8.50
N ASP A 266 -2.62 -1.22 8.21
CA ASP A 266 -3.30 -2.07 9.19
C ASP A 266 -2.37 -2.49 10.33
N LEU A 267 -1.10 -2.78 10.02
CA LEU A 267 -0.08 -3.01 11.04
C LEU A 267 0.07 -1.81 11.98
N ILE A 268 0.33 -0.61 11.44
CA ILE A 268 0.54 0.60 12.24
C ILE A 268 -0.74 0.95 13.02
N ARG A 269 -1.90 0.79 12.37
CA ARG A 269 -3.23 0.99 12.96
C ARG A 269 -3.43 0.13 14.20
N LEU A 270 -3.10 -1.15 14.15
CA LEU A 270 -3.16 -2.04 15.31
C LEU A 270 -2.16 -1.64 16.41
N MET A 271 -0.94 -1.21 16.05
CA MET A 271 0.05 -0.75 17.03
C MET A 271 -0.38 0.53 17.78
N VAL A 272 -1.19 1.35 17.12
CA VAL A 272 -1.81 2.57 17.66
C VAL A 272 -3.19 2.29 18.27
N GLY A 273 -3.75 1.10 18.02
CA GLY A 273 -5.00 0.58 18.57
C GLY A 273 -6.28 1.22 18.05
N VAL A 274 -6.28 1.82 16.86
CA VAL A 274 -7.40 2.57 16.25
C VAL A 274 -8.02 1.83 15.08
#